data_AF-A0AAD1ZGX0-F1
#
_entry.id   AF-A0AAD1ZGX0-F1
#
_cell.length_a   1.000
_cell.length_b   1.000
_cell.length_c   1.000
_cell.angle_alpha   90.00
_cell.angle_beta   90.00
_cell.angle_gamma   90.00
#
_symmetry.space_group_name_H-M   'P 1'
#
loop_
_entity.id
_entity.type
_entity.pdbx_description
1 polymer ?
#
loop_
_entity_poly.entity_id
_entity_poly.type
_entity_poly.pdbx_seq_one_letter_code
_entity_poly.pdbx_strand_id
1 'polypeptide(L)'
;MLLPYSFQLLTADDKIQTKVLATSNNLKILELSAISLDLLEELSSVLCFLRSFPNLEKLKITMFPEEAYDTGDTMEFLKVQDYSKVLLNRLQDVKLISISGNVPEMALIKLLLEKSLTLKRMVISGEELLDKNRS
;
A
#
# COMPACT_ATOMS: atom_id res chain seq x y z
N MET A 1 -18.87 10.53 17.30
CA MET A 1 -18.17 10.56 16.00
C MET A 1 -16.85 9.85 16.23
N LEU A 2 -16.85 8.53 16.12
CA LEU A 2 -15.73 7.66 16.45
C LEU A 2 -14.93 7.43 15.16
N LEU A 3 -13.65 7.76 15.19
CA LEU A 3 -12.70 7.39 14.14
C LEU A 3 -12.54 5.87 14.14
N PRO A 4 -12.74 5.15 13.03
CA PRO A 4 -12.26 3.79 12.92
C PRO A 4 -10.88 3.82 12.26
N TYR A 5 -9.90 3.16 12.89
CA TYR A 5 -8.57 2.87 12.33
C TYR A 5 -7.52 3.98 12.39
N SER A 6 -6.91 4.08 13.57
CA SER A 6 -5.55 4.59 13.71
C SER A 6 -4.55 3.55 13.18
N PHE A 7 -3.81 3.87 12.12
CA PHE A 7 -2.68 3.06 11.66
C PHE A 7 -1.63 2.97 12.77
N GLN A 8 -1.48 1.78 13.37
CA GLN A 8 -0.43 1.50 14.35
C GLN A 8 0.84 1.07 13.60
N LEU A 9 1.81 1.98 13.50
CA LEU A 9 3.17 1.62 13.12
C LEU A 9 3.87 1.04 14.34
N LEU A 10 4.16 -0.26 14.35
CA LEU A 10 5.03 -0.89 15.34
C LEU A 10 6.47 -0.48 15.06
N THR A 11 6.94 0.57 15.74
CA THR A 11 8.38 0.84 15.89
C THR A 11 8.88 0.21 17.18
N ALA A 12 10.16 -0.18 17.23
CA ALA A 12 10.78 -0.85 18.38
C ALA A 12 10.80 -0.04 19.70
N ASP A 13 10.23 1.17 19.71
CA ASP A 13 9.94 1.96 20.90
C ASP A 13 8.46 2.36 20.83
N ASP A 14 7.71 1.98 21.86
CA ASP A 14 6.26 1.93 21.97
C ASP A 14 5.59 3.32 22.08
N LYS A 15 5.85 4.23 21.12
CA LYS A 15 5.28 5.59 21.08
C LYS A 15 4.56 5.85 19.75
N ILE A 16 3.23 5.85 19.83
CA ILE A 16 2.32 6.29 18.76
C ILE A 16 2.61 7.76 18.42
N GLN A 17 3.04 8.04 17.20
CA GLN A 17 3.14 9.41 16.68
C GLN A 17 2.38 9.54 15.36
N THR A 18 1.26 10.26 15.41
CA THR A 18 0.47 10.78 14.27
C THR A 18 1.19 11.93 13.55
N LYS A 19 2.48 11.78 13.29
CA LYS A 19 3.30 12.73 12.52
C LYS A 19 4.40 11.97 11.78
N VAL A 20 4.00 11.22 10.75
CA VAL A 20 4.94 10.65 9.76
C VAL A 20 5.41 11.78 8.84
N LEU A 21 6.28 12.63 9.38
CA LEU A 21 6.98 13.72 8.69
C LEU A 21 8.47 13.68 9.06
N ALA A 22 8.99 12.49 9.34
CA ALA A 22 10.40 12.20 9.29
C ALA A 22 10.57 11.18 8.17
N THR A 23 11.12 11.61 7.04
CA THR A 23 11.69 10.74 6.01
C THR A 23 12.72 9.85 6.70
N SER A 24 12.28 8.68 7.16
CA SER A 24 13.16 7.74 7.83
C SER A 24 13.97 7.04 6.75
N ASN A 25 15.16 7.58 6.47
CA ASN A 25 16.09 7.00 5.50
C ASN A 25 16.57 5.59 5.90
N ASN A 26 16.21 5.11 7.08
CA ASN A 26 16.65 3.81 7.60
C ASN A 26 15.60 2.70 7.38
N LEU A 27 14.35 3.04 7.03
CA LEU A 27 13.32 2.03 6.85
C LEU A 27 13.55 1.26 5.54
N LYS A 28 13.90 -0.02 5.67
CA LYS A 28 14.14 -0.93 4.54
C LYS A 28 12.99 -1.88 4.26
N ILE A 29 12.13 -2.14 5.23
CA ILE A 29 11.02 -3.09 5.12
C ILE A 29 9.76 -2.39 5.60
N LEU A 30 8.71 -2.46 4.79
CA LEU A 30 7.38 -1.96 5.11
C LEU A 30 6.38 -3.08 4.90
N GLU A 31 5.64 -3.42 5.96
CA GLU A 31 4.54 -4.37 5.90
C GLU A 31 3.24 -3.68 6.32
N LEU A 32 2.24 -3.73 5.45
CA LEU A 32 0.90 -3.21 5.67
C LEU A 32 -0.08 -4.38 5.54
N SER A 33 -1.06 -4.44 6.42
CA SER A 33 -2.05 -5.52 6.45
C SER A 33 -3.45 -4.96 6.66
N ALA A 34 -4.45 -5.66 6.13
CA ALA A 34 -5.85 -5.25 6.15
C ALA A 34 -6.04 -3.86 5.52
N ILE A 35 -5.51 -3.69 4.31
CA ILE A 35 -5.63 -2.44 3.53
C ILE A 35 -6.69 -2.60 2.42
N SER A 36 -7.58 -1.64 2.25
CA SER A 36 -8.44 -1.42 1.10
C SER A 36 -7.99 -0.18 0.34
N LEU A 37 -7.49 -0.38 -0.89
CA LEU A 37 -7.12 0.74 -1.76
C LEU A 37 -8.32 1.46 -2.38
N ASP A 38 -9.53 0.94 -2.17
CA ASP A 38 -10.77 1.62 -2.54
C ASP A 38 -11.12 2.73 -1.53
N LEU A 39 -10.50 2.72 -0.35
CA LEU A 39 -10.58 3.81 0.63
C LEU A 39 -9.50 4.86 0.36
N LEU A 40 -9.93 6.10 0.10
CA LEU A 40 -9.03 7.22 -0.20
C LEU A 40 -8.00 7.47 0.90
N GLU A 41 -8.40 7.35 2.16
CA GLU A 41 -7.51 7.55 3.32
C GLU A 41 -6.37 6.52 3.33
N GLU A 42 -6.67 5.28 3.01
CA GLU A 42 -5.69 4.19 2.96
C GLU A 42 -4.80 4.28 1.74
N LEU A 43 -5.36 4.53 0.56
CA LEU A 43 -4.61 4.75 -0.66
C LEU A 43 -3.64 5.94 -0.50
N SER A 44 -4.11 7.05 0.05
CA SER A 44 -3.28 8.24 0.30
C SER A 44 -2.17 7.95 1.31
N SER A 45 -2.45 7.16 2.35
CA SER A 45 -1.48 6.71 3.34
C SER A 45 -0.39 5.85 2.71
N VAL A 46 -0.76 4.85 1.89
CA VAL A 46 0.18 4.00 1.15
C VAL A 46 1.12 4.86 0.29
N LEU A 47 0.58 5.79 -0.50
CA LEU A 47 1.41 6.68 -1.33
C LEU A 47 2.31 7.60 -0.49
N CYS A 48 1.84 8.06 0.68
CA CYS A 48 2.64 8.85 1.60
C CYS A 48 3.83 8.06 2.13
N PHE A 49 3.64 6.78 2.48
CA PHE A 49 4.74 5.92 2.92
C PHE A 49 5.77 5.70 1.82
N LEU A 50 5.33 5.43 0.58
CA LEU A 50 6.24 5.24 -0.56
C LEU A 50 7.09 6.48 -0.86
N ARG A 51 6.59 7.69 -0.55
CA ARG A 51 7.36 8.94 -0.65
C ARG A 51 8.31 9.14 0.52
N SER A 52 7.90 8.73 1.71
CA SER A 52 8.62 8.96 2.96
C SER A 52 9.83 8.03 3.14
N PHE A 53 9.86 6.89 2.45
CA PHE A 53 10.88 5.85 2.64
C PHE A 53 11.66 5.55 1.35
N PRO A 54 12.56 6.47 0.91
CA PRO A 54 13.28 6.33 -0.37
C PRO A 54 14.28 5.15 -0.41
N ASN A 55 14.65 4.61 0.76
CA ASN A 55 15.56 3.46 0.91
C ASN A 55 14.81 2.15 1.15
N LEU A 56 13.50 2.11 0.92
CA LEU A 56 12.69 0.91 1.07
C LEU A 56 13.22 -0.18 0.13
N GLU A 57 13.55 -1.35 0.68
CA GLU A 57 14.05 -2.52 -0.05
C GLU A 57 12.97 -3.60 -0.23
N LYS A 58 12.05 -3.72 0.74
CA LYS A 58 10.97 -4.71 0.72
C LYS A 58 9.62 -4.07 1.09
N LEU A 59 8.59 -4.40 0.32
CA LEU A 59 7.21 -3.98 0.56
C LEU A 59 6.30 -5.20 0.58
N LYS A 60 5.49 -5.33 1.63
CA LYS A 60 4.39 -6.29 1.69
C LYS A 60 3.09 -5.56 1.98
N ILE A 61 2.08 -5.77 1.17
CA ILE A 61 0.73 -5.26 1.41
C ILE A 61 -0.24 -6.45 1.33
N THR A 62 -1.02 -6.63 2.38
CA THR A 62 -2.11 -7.61 2.43
C THR A 62 -3.42 -6.85 2.38
N MET A 63 -4.17 -7.02 1.28
CA MET A 63 -5.44 -6.34 1.10
C MET A 63 -6.54 -7.00 1.91
N PHE A 64 -7.50 -6.18 2.35
CA PHE A 64 -8.73 -6.66 2.94
C PHE A 64 -9.76 -6.88 1.83
N PRO A 65 -10.25 -8.12 1.63
CA PRO A 65 -11.28 -8.39 0.65
C PRO A 65 -12.62 -7.91 1.22
N GLU A 66 -13.04 -6.70 0.86
CA GLU A 66 -14.34 -6.17 1.24
C GLU A 66 -15.22 -5.94 0.01
N GLU A 67 -16.52 -5.80 0.24
CA GLU A 67 -17.48 -5.48 -0.82
C GLU A 67 -17.08 -4.17 -1.50
N ALA A 68 -17.17 -4.15 -2.84
CA ALA A 68 -16.71 -3.03 -3.66
C ALA A 68 -17.25 -1.68 -3.13
N TYR A 69 -16.34 -0.86 -2.63
CA TYR A 69 -16.63 0.52 -2.28
C TYR A 69 -16.75 1.38 -3.54
N ASP A 70 -17.40 2.54 -3.43
CA ASP A 70 -17.38 3.52 -4.50
C ASP A 70 -15.94 4.03 -4.72
N THR A 71 -15.33 3.62 -5.83
CA THR A 71 -13.96 4.00 -6.20
C THR A 71 -13.86 5.36 -6.89
N GLY A 72 -14.95 6.15 -6.94
CA GLY A 72 -14.96 7.45 -7.60
C GLY A 72 -13.87 8.38 -7.08
N ASP A 73 -13.81 8.54 -5.75
CA ASP A 73 -12.86 9.43 -5.08
C ASP A 73 -11.40 8.97 -5.25
N THR A 74 -11.15 7.66 -5.13
CA THR A 74 -9.81 7.10 -5.33
C THR A 74 -9.35 7.23 -6.77
N MET A 75 -10.26 7.06 -7.74
CA MET A 75 -9.94 7.25 -9.15
C MET A 75 -9.61 8.71 -9.49
N GLU A 76 -10.37 9.67 -8.97
CA GLU A 76 -10.06 11.09 -9.16
C GLU A 76 -8.73 11.46 -8.52
N PHE A 77 -8.49 10.99 -7.29
CA PHE A 77 -7.23 11.18 -6.57
C PHE A 77 -6.03 10.67 -7.37
N LEU A 78 -6.09 9.44 -7.90
CA LEU A 78 -5.00 8.86 -8.71
C LEU A 78 -4.69 9.67 -9.98
N LYS A 79 -5.68 10.33 -10.58
CA LYS A 79 -5.47 11.14 -11.80
C LYS A 79 -4.73 12.44 -11.51
N VAL A 80 -5.01 13.09 -10.38
CA VAL A 80 -4.42 14.39 -10.02
C VAL A 80 -3.13 14.25 -9.21
N GLN A 81 -2.83 13.04 -8.74
CA GLN A 81 -1.72 12.80 -7.84
C GLN A 81 -0.37 12.90 -8.55
N ASP A 82 0.50 13.76 -8.03
CA ASP A 82 1.90 13.82 -8.48
C ASP A 82 2.72 12.63 -7.94
N TYR A 83 3.24 11.82 -8.86
CA TYR A 83 4.11 10.67 -8.57
C TYR A 83 5.60 10.96 -8.78
N SER A 84 5.98 12.19 -9.14
CA SER A 84 7.38 12.58 -9.35
C SER A 84 8.25 12.37 -8.10
N LYS A 85 7.65 12.59 -6.91
CA LYS A 85 8.30 12.46 -5.60
C LYS A 85 8.40 11.02 -5.08
N VAL A 86 7.80 10.05 -5.77
CA VAL A 86 7.91 8.63 -5.39
C VAL A 86 9.24 8.10 -5.94
N LEU A 87 10.18 7.82 -5.03
CA LEU A 87 11.52 7.35 -5.36
C LEU A 87 11.75 5.95 -4.77
N LEU A 88 11.53 4.90 -5.56
CA LEU A 88 11.65 3.50 -5.14
C LEU A 88 12.96 2.85 -5.62
N ASN A 89 14.04 3.63 -5.62
CA ASN A 89 15.34 3.26 -6.22
C ASN A 89 16.06 2.09 -5.53
N ARG A 90 15.56 1.63 -4.38
CA ARG A 90 16.13 0.51 -3.61
C ARG A 90 15.18 -0.67 -3.48
N LEU A 91 13.94 -0.51 -3.94
CA LEU A 91 12.90 -1.51 -3.75
C LEU A 91 13.21 -2.70 -4.66
N GLN A 92 13.29 -3.88 -4.05
CA GLN A 92 13.76 -5.11 -4.67
C GLN A 92 12.74 -6.24 -4.58
N ASP A 93 11.92 -6.22 -3.54
CA ASP A 93 10.98 -7.30 -3.22
C ASP A 93 9.61 -6.69 -2.89
N VAL A 94 8.60 -7.04 -3.68
CA VAL A 94 7.22 -6.65 -3.44
C VAL A 94 6.34 -7.89 -3.30
N LYS A 95 5.47 -7.89 -2.29
CA LYS A 95 4.40 -8.87 -2.12
C LYS A 95 3.07 -8.16 -1.98
N LEU A 96 2.14 -8.42 -2.88
CA LEU A 96 0.77 -7.94 -2.84
C LEU A 96 -0.14 -9.16 -2.70
N ILE A 97 -0.92 -9.21 -1.63
CA ILE A 97 -1.72 -10.37 -1.24
C ILE A 97 -3.19 -9.96 -1.20
N SER A 98 -4.09 -10.86 -1.61
CA SER A 98 -5.55 -10.65 -1.67
C SER A 98 -5.97 -9.57 -2.67
N ILE A 99 -5.28 -9.47 -3.80
CA ILE A 99 -5.59 -8.49 -4.84
C ILE A 99 -6.89 -8.89 -5.56
N SER A 100 -7.84 -7.95 -5.62
CA SER A 100 -9.12 -8.11 -6.33
C SER A 100 -9.04 -7.75 -7.82
N GLY A 101 -8.03 -6.93 -8.19
CA GLY A 101 -7.83 -6.43 -9.54
C GLY A 101 -8.57 -5.13 -9.84
N ASN A 102 -9.05 -4.41 -8.82
CA ASN A 102 -9.70 -3.11 -8.98
C ASN A 102 -8.74 -2.03 -9.53
N VAL A 103 -9.30 -0.88 -9.92
CA VAL A 103 -8.53 0.20 -10.53
C VAL A 103 -7.44 0.75 -9.61
N PRO A 104 -7.69 1.02 -8.31
CA PRO A 104 -6.64 1.50 -7.39
C PRO A 104 -5.47 0.53 -7.21
N GLU A 105 -5.74 -0.77 -7.07
CA GLU A 105 -4.71 -1.81 -6.96
C GLU A 105 -3.84 -1.88 -8.22
N MET A 106 -4.48 -1.88 -9.39
CA MET A 106 -3.76 -1.92 -10.67
C MET A 106 -2.92 -0.66 -10.90
N ALA A 107 -3.42 0.50 -10.47
CA ALA A 107 -2.66 1.75 -10.50
C ALA A 107 -1.44 1.71 -9.58
N LEU A 108 -1.57 1.15 -8.36
CA LEU A 108 -0.45 0.96 -7.45
C LEU A 108 0.59 0.00 -8.03
N ILE A 109 0.17 -1.14 -8.59
CA ILE A 109 1.07 -2.11 -9.23
C ILE A 109 1.87 -1.42 -10.34
N LYS A 110 1.18 -0.67 -11.22
CA LYS A 110 1.82 0.06 -12.30
C LYS A 110 2.83 1.10 -11.77
N LEU A 111 2.46 1.87 -10.75
CA LEU A 111 3.37 2.83 -10.11
C LEU A 111 4.62 2.15 -9.54
N LEU A 112 4.46 1.03 -8.84
CA LEU A 112 5.58 0.28 -8.27
C LEU A 112 6.53 -0.22 -9.37
N LEU A 113 5.98 -0.76 -10.46
CA LEU A 113 6.77 -1.21 -11.61
C LEU A 113 7.50 -0.06 -12.31
N GLU A 114 6.84 1.09 -12.48
CA GLU A 114 7.43 2.26 -13.14
C GLU A 114 8.52 2.94 -12.31
N LYS A 115 8.37 2.98 -10.98
CA LYS A 115 9.27 3.71 -10.09
C LYS A 115 10.39 2.86 -9.48
N SER A 116 10.26 1.54 -9.51
CA SER A 116 11.20 0.61 -8.86
C SER A 116 12.15 -0.04 -9.88
N LEU A 117 13.10 0.73 -10.39
CA LEU A 117 14.09 0.23 -11.38
C LEU A 117 14.98 -0.91 -10.86
N THR A 118 15.03 -1.13 -9.54
CA THR A 118 15.80 -2.20 -8.89
C THR A 118 14.96 -3.43 -8.51
N LEU A 119 13.68 -3.47 -8.91
CA LEU A 119 12.76 -4.54 -8.53
C LEU A 119 13.25 -5.89 -9.09
N LYS A 120 13.46 -6.85 -8.20
CA LYS A 120 13.92 -8.21 -8.54
C LYS A 120 12.80 -9.22 -8.49
N ARG A 121 11.85 -9.04 -7.57
CA ARG A 121 10.71 -9.93 -7.38
C ARG A 121 9.46 -9.14 -7.04
N MET A 122 8.37 -9.43 -7.75
CA MET A 122 7.03 -9.01 -7.39
C MET A 122 6.14 -10.24 -7.36
N VAL A 123 5.48 -10.48 -6.24
CA VAL A 123 4.50 -11.56 -6.06
C VAL A 123 3.14 -10.91 -5.91
N ILE A 124 2.20 -11.33 -6.74
CA ILE A 124 0.81 -10.91 -6.69
C ILE A 124 0.00 -12.18 -6.50
N SER A 125 -0.78 -12.25 -5.43
CA SER A 125 -1.75 -13.32 -5.21
C SER A 125 -3.14 -12.73 -5.07
N GLY A 126 -4.09 -13.29 -5.82
CA GLY A 126 -5.49 -12.91 -5.72
C GLY A 126 -6.13 -13.35 -4.40
N GLU A 127 -7.36 -12.93 -4.19
CA GLU A 127 -8.20 -13.49 -3.14
C GLU A 127 -8.37 -14.99 -3.36
N GLU A 128 -8.03 -15.81 -2.36
CA GLU A 128 -8.43 -17.22 -2.35
C GLU A 128 -9.94 -17.24 -2.08
N LEU A 129 -10.73 -17.34 -3.16
CA LEU A 129 -12.14 -17.66 -3.05
C LEU A 129 -12.24 -19.00 -2.31
N LEU A 130 -12.58 -18.96 -1.02
CA LEU A 130 -13.02 -20.14 -0.32
C LEU A 130 -14.20 -20.69 -1.11
N ASP A 131 -13.96 -21.81 -1.80
CA ASP A 131 -14.94 -22.53 -2.59
C ASP A 131 -16.10 -22.92 -1.65
N LYS A 132 -17.13 -22.06 -1.54
CA LYS A 132 -18.28 -22.22 -0.63
C LYS A 132 -19.15 -23.44 -0.98
N ASN A 133 -18.72 -24.27 -1.93
CA ASN A 133 -19.42 -25.47 -2.42
C ASN A 133 -18.79 -26.79 -1.94
N ARG A 134 -18.37 -26.86 -0.67
CA ARG A 134 -18.12 -28.14 0.01
C ARG A 134 -18.76 -28.15 1.40
N SER A 135 -20.09 -28.26 1.45
CA SER A 135 -20.85 -28.93 2.51
C SER A 135 -22.26 -29.22 2.01
#